data_AF-A0ABD5T921-F1
#
_entry.id   AF-A0ABD5T921-F1
#
_cell.length_a   1.000
_cell.length_b   1.000
_cell.length_c   1.000
_cell.angle_alpha   90.00
_cell.angle_beta   90.00
_cell.angle_gamma   90.00
#
_symmetry.space_group_name_H-M   'P 1'
#
loop_
_entity.id
_entity.type
_entity.pdbx_description
1 polymer ?
#
loop_
_entity_poly.entity_id
_entity_poly.type
_entity_poly.pdbx_seq_one_letter_code
_entity_poly.pdbx_strand_id
1 'polypeptide(L)'
;MSVNPGATGVFQVPSADPAVAECTTLSCELGAVATEPGAVTAVVLVGLVAFLAFAYVRDATDDCRRERTRVLAERDAFESFADRVSSLEPAPP
;
A
#
# COMPACT_ATOMS: atom_id res chain seq x y z
N MET A 1 -75.18 -4.52 42.02
CA MET A 1 -74.11 -5.00 41.12
C MET A 1 -72.83 -4.27 41.51
N SER A 2 -71.84 -4.96 42.07
CA SER A 2 -70.52 -4.39 42.39
C SER A 2 -69.49 -4.95 41.40
N VAL A 3 -68.99 -4.10 40.52
CA VAL A 3 -67.86 -4.41 39.64
C VAL A 3 -66.58 -4.06 40.39
N ASN A 4 -65.76 -5.07 40.66
CA ASN A 4 -64.45 -4.91 41.25
C ASN A 4 -63.47 -4.54 40.12
N PRO A 5 -62.85 -3.34 40.11
CA PRO A 5 -61.91 -2.99 39.06
C PRO A 5 -60.66 -3.85 39.24
N GLY A 6 -60.40 -4.74 38.29
CA GLY A 6 -59.24 -5.62 38.28
C GLY A 6 -57.95 -4.81 38.36
N ALA A 7 -57.01 -5.28 39.19
CA ALA A 7 -55.69 -4.70 39.34
C ALA A 7 -54.96 -4.68 37.99
N THR A 8 -54.75 -3.49 37.43
CA THR A 8 -53.88 -3.27 36.29
C THR A 8 -52.43 -3.46 36.74
N GLY A 9 -51.92 -4.68 36.58
CA GLY A 9 -50.49 -4.95 36.70
C GLY A 9 -49.75 -4.23 35.56
N VAL A 10 -49.03 -3.17 35.88
CA VAL A 10 -48.12 -2.51 34.94
C VAL A 10 -46.88 -3.41 34.80
N PHE A 11 -46.73 -4.04 33.63
CA PHE A 11 -45.51 -4.76 33.30
C PHE A 11 -44.41 -3.74 33.01
N GLN A 12 -43.57 -3.45 34.00
CA GLN A 12 -42.37 -2.66 33.79
C GLN A 12 -41.27 -3.57 33.25
N VAL A 13 -41.02 -3.47 31.95
CA VAL A 13 -39.76 -3.95 31.36
C VAL A 13 -38.67 -3.04 31.93
N PRO A 14 -37.64 -3.57 32.61
CA PRO A 14 -36.47 -2.79 32.92
C PRO A 14 -35.94 -2.27 31.58
N SER A 15 -36.00 -0.96 31.36
CA SER A 15 -35.16 -0.34 30.36
C SER A 15 -33.74 -0.59 30.86
N ALA A 16 -33.14 -1.69 30.40
CA ALA A 16 -31.71 -1.75 30.32
C ALA A 16 -31.35 -0.55 29.47
N ASP A 17 -30.96 0.54 30.13
CA ASP A 17 -30.23 1.60 29.49
C ASP A 17 -29.16 0.87 28.70
N PRO A 18 -29.10 0.98 27.36
CA PRO A 18 -27.91 0.56 26.67
C PRO A 18 -26.88 1.59 27.12
N ALA A 19 -26.35 1.40 28.33
CA ALA A 19 -24.99 1.76 28.63
C ALA A 19 -24.26 1.30 27.39
N VAL A 20 -23.90 2.27 26.55
CA VAL A 20 -23.00 2.11 25.43
C VAL A 20 -21.95 1.22 26.03
N ALA A 21 -21.94 -0.06 25.66
CA ALA A 21 -21.03 -1.00 26.27
C ALA A 21 -19.68 -0.43 25.86
N GLU A 22 -19.04 0.29 26.77
CA GLU A 22 -17.77 0.94 26.55
C GLU A 22 -16.86 -0.21 26.19
N CYS A 23 -16.64 -0.32 24.89
CA CYS A 23 -16.09 -1.50 24.29
C CYS A 23 -14.59 -1.39 24.53
N THR A 24 -14.18 -1.71 25.77
CA THR A 24 -12.85 -1.54 26.36
C THR A 24 -11.92 -2.68 26.01
N THR A 25 -12.34 -3.57 25.10
CA THR A 25 -11.45 -4.57 24.52
C THR A 25 -10.63 -3.93 23.40
N LEU A 26 -9.31 -4.21 23.37
CA LEU A 26 -8.38 -3.72 22.34
C LEU A 26 -8.92 -3.87 20.91
N SER A 27 -9.68 -4.93 20.64
CA SER A 27 -10.34 -5.17 19.36
C SER A 27 -11.41 -4.15 18.99
N CYS A 28 -12.16 -3.61 19.96
CA CYS A 28 -13.15 -2.57 19.73
C CYS A 28 -12.50 -1.19 19.56
N GLU A 29 -11.45 -0.92 20.31
CA GLU A 29 -10.67 0.33 20.22
C GLU A 29 -9.90 0.41 18.89
N LEU A 30 -9.30 -0.70 18.44
CA LEU A 30 -8.70 -0.82 17.11
C LEU A 30 -9.74 -0.70 15.99
N GLY A 31 -10.92 -1.28 16.16
CA GLY A 31 -12.02 -1.17 15.19
C GLY A 31 -12.56 0.27 15.08
N ALA A 32 -12.69 0.97 16.20
CA ALA A 32 -13.06 2.38 16.24
C ALA A 32 -12.00 3.25 15.55
N VAL A 33 -10.72 3.10 15.90
CA VAL A 33 -9.61 3.82 15.25
C VAL A 33 -9.51 3.49 13.76
N ALA A 34 -9.69 2.22 13.36
CA ALA A 34 -9.62 1.82 11.95
C ALA A 34 -10.79 2.34 11.11
N THR A 35 -11.91 2.70 11.74
CA THR A 35 -13.09 3.25 11.06
C THR A 35 -13.17 4.77 11.17
N GLU A 36 -12.31 5.40 11.98
CA GLU A 36 -12.17 6.85 12.01
C GLU A 36 -11.75 7.35 10.61
N PRO A 37 -12.48 8.33 10.03
CA PRO A 37 -12.17 8.86 8.71
C PRO A 37 -10.72 9.34 8.57
N GLY A 38 -10.15 9.86 9.66
CA GLY A 38 -8.75 10.30 9.71
C GLY A 38 -7.75 9.16 9.53
N ALA A 39 -7.96 8.04 10.22
CA ALA A 39 -7.08 6.88 10.11
C ALA A 39 -7.14 6.24 8.72
N VAL A 40 -8.34 6.09 8.15
CA VAL A 40 -8.52 5.57 6.77
C VAL A 40 -7.79 6.48 5.77
N THR A 41 -7.96 7.79 5.90
CA THR A 41 -7.28 8.76 5.03
C THR A 41 -5.76 8.67 5.16
N ALA A 42 -5.24 8.55 6.40
CA ALA A 42 -3.81 8.39 6.64
C ALA A 42 -3.26 7.11 5.99
N VAL A 43 -3.94 5.98 6.13
CA VAL A 43 -3.55 4.71 5.51
C VAL A 43 -3.52 4.82 3.99
N VAL A 44 -4.54 5.45 3.39
CA VAL A 44 -4.59 5.67 1.94
C VAL A 44 -3.42 6.55 1.48
N LEU A 45 -3.14 7.65 2.18
CA LEU A 45 -2.02 8.53 1.85
C LEU A 45 -0.67 7.81 1.97
N VAL A 46 -0.45 7.04 3.04
CA VAL A 46 0.77 6.24 3.21
C VAL A 46 0.91 5.22 2.09
N GLY A 47 -0.18 4.52 1.73
CA GLY A 47 -0.19 3.57 0.61
C GLY A 47 0.16 4.24 -0.71
N LEU A 48 -0.38 5.43 -0.97
CA LEU A 48 -0.13 6.21 -2.17
C LEU A 48 1.34 6.68 -2.23
N VAL A 49 1.88 7.20 -1.12
CA VAL A 49 3.30 7.60 -1.04
C VAL A 49 4.23 6.41 -1.24
N ALA A 50 3.94 5.27 -0.59
CA ALA A 50 4.73 4.05 -0.75
C ALA A 50 4.70 3.55 -2.21
N PHE A 51 3.54 3.59 -2.86
CA PHE A 51 3.39 3.22 -4.26
C PHE A 51 4.19 4.14 -5.18
N LEU A 52 4.12 5.47 -4.98
CA LEU A 52 4.90 6.43 -5.76
C LEU A 52 6.40 6.25 -5.56
N ALA A 53 6.85 6.06 -4.32
CA ALA A 53 8.25 5.81 -4.01
C ALA A 53 8.74 4.53 -4.71
N PHE A 54 7.95 3.46 -4.67
CA PHE A 54 8.28 2.22 -5.37
C PHE A 54 8.33 2.41 -6.89
N ALA A 55 7.35 3.10 -7.47
CA ALA A 55 7.32 3.39 -8.90
C ALA A 55 8.55 4.20 -9.34
N TYR A 56 8.92 5.23 -8.59
CA TYR A 56 10.11 6.04 -8.84
C TYR A 56 11.40 5.21 -8.81
N VAL A 57 11.57 4.38 -7.78
CA VAL A 57 12.77 3.52 -7.66
C VAL A 57 12.83 2.51 -8.81
N ARG A 58 11.70 1.95 -9.23
CA ARG A 58 11.67 1.06 -10.39
C ARG A 58 12.08 1.78 -11.67
N ASP A 59 11.53 2.96 -11.92
CA ASP A 59 11.84 3.74 -13.12
C ASP A 59 13.32 4.12 -13.18
N ALA A 60 13.88 4.64 -12.07
CA ALA A 60 15.30 4.93 -11.97
C ALA A 60 16.19 3.69 -12.19
N THR A 61 15.73 2.52 -11.73
CA THR A 61 16.44 1.25 -11.95
C THR A 61 16.41 0.84 -13.42
N ASP A 62 15.28 1.02 -14.09
CA ASP A 62 15.11 0.67 -15.49
C ASP A 62 15.93 1.59 -16.39
N ASP A 63 16.03 2.88 -16.07
CA ASP A 63 16.95 3.81 -16.75
C ASP A 63 18.41 3.41 -16.58
N CYS A 64 18.83 3.08 -15.35
CA CYS A 64 20.19 2.60 -15.11
C CYS A 64 20.51 1.32 -15.91
N ARG A 65 19.53 0.40 -16.01
CA ARG A 65 19.68 -0.84 -16.79
C ARG A 65 19.73 -0.58 -18.28
N ARG A 66 18.91 0.34 -18.80
CA ARG A 66 18.92 0.75 -20.21
C ARG A 66 20.28 1.33 -20.58
N GLU A 67 20.80 2.26 -19.78
CA GLU A 67 22.08 2.90 -20.06
C GLU A 67 23.24 1.90 -19.96
N ARG A 68 23.24 1.04 -18.93
CA ARG A 68 24.23 -0.04 -18.83
C ARG A 68 24.24 -0.94 -20.06
N THR A 69 23.07 -1.29 -20.58
CA THR A 69 22.94 -2.16 -21.75
C THR A 69 23.50 -1.48 -23.00
N ARG A 70 23.21 -0.18 -23.17
CA ARG A 70 23.75 0.63 -24.25
C ARG A 70 25.28 0.71 -24.22
N VAL A 71 25.86 1.01 -23.05
CA VAL A 71 27.31 1.10 -22.88
C VAL A 71 27.99 -0.24 -23.17
N LEU A 72 27.40 -1.36 -22.71
CA LEU A 72 27.93 -2.69 -23.01
C LEU A 72 27.88 -3.02 -24.50
N ALA A 73 26.79 -2.65 -25.19
CA ALA A 73 26.67 -2.83 -26.63
C ALA A 73 27.69 -1.99 -27.41
N GLU A 74 27.93 -0.75 -26.98
CA GLU A 74 28.95 0.11 -27.58
C GLU A 74 30.37 -0.44 -27.38
N ARG A 75 30.67 -0.95 -26.17
CA ARG A 75 31.95 -1.61 -25.89
C ARG A 75 32.17 -2.82 -26.79
N ASP A 76 31.16 -3.68 -26.95
CA ASP A 76 31.22 -4.86 -27.81
C ASP A 76 31.50 -4.48 -29.28
N ALA A 77 30.88 -3.39 -29.76
CA ALA A 77 31.15 -2.86 -31.09
C ALA A 77 32.60 -2.38 -31.25
N PHE A 78 33.17 -1.73 -30.22
CA PHE A 78 34.58 -1.33 -30.23
C PHE A 78 35.53 -2.52 -30.18
N GLU A 79 35.24 -3.55 -29.38
CA GLU A 79 36.01 -4.79 -29.31
C GLU A 79 36.01 -5.48 -30.70
N SER A 80 34.86 -5.62 -31.34
CA SER A 80 34.74 -6.16 -32.70
C SER A 80 35.48 -5.33 -33.75
N PHE A 81 35.51 -4.00 -33.59
CA PHE A 81 36.29 -3.13 -34.47
C PHE A 81 37.80 -3.33 -34.26
N ALA A 82 38.26 -3.38 -33.02
CA ALA A 82 39.66 -3.60 -32.67
C ALA A 82 40.17 -4.96 -33.19
N ASP A 83 39.37 -6.02 -33.02
CA ASP A 83 39.68 -7.35 -33.56
C ASP A 83 39.86 -7.31 -35.08
N ARG A 84 38.94 -6.65 -35.80
CA ARG A 84 39.06 -6.48 -37.26
C ARG A 84 40.31 -5.70 -37.65
N VAL A 85 40.64 -4.61 -36.97
CA VAL A 85 41.85 -3.83 -37.25
C VAL A 85 43.11 -4.65 -36.98
N SER A 86 43.14 -5.44 -35.91
CA SER A 86 44.28 -6.30 -35.58
C SER A 86 44.50 -7.42 -36.59
N SER A 87 43.44 -7.86 -37.27
CA SER A 87 43.49 -8.87 -38.33
C SER A 87 43.94 -8.32 -39.68
N LEU A 88 44.04 -7.00 -39.85
CA LEU A 88 44.53 -6.40 -41.09
C LEU A 88 46.06 -6.52 -41.14
N GLU A 89 46.55 -7.15 -42.20
CA GLU A 89 47.98 -7.23 -42.47
C GLU A 89 48.49 -5.86 -42.96
N PRO A 90 49.59 -5.32 -42.40
CA PRO A 90 50.08 -4.01 -42.78
C PRO A 90 50.53 -4.00 -44.25
N ALA A 91 50.17 -2.93 -44.97
CA ALA A 91 50.55 -2.78 -46.36
C ALA A 91 52.09 -2.74 -46.50
N PRO A 92 52.66 -3.40 -47.54
CA PRO A 92 54.09 -3.40 -47.75
C PRO A 92 54.61 -1.97 -48.02
N PRO A 93 55.87 -1.67 -47.61
CA PRO A 93 56.47 -0.35 -47.70
C PRO A 93 56.69 0.15 -49.14
#